data_AF-A0A4S2U1B5-F1
#
_entry.id   AF-A0A4S2U1B5-F1
#
_cell.length_a   1.000
_cell.length_b   1.000
_cell.length_c   1.000
_cell.angle_alpha   90.00
_cell.angle_beta   90.00
_cell.angle_gamma   90.00
#
_symmetry.space_group_name_H-M   'P 1'
#
loop_
_entity.id
_entity.type
_entity.pdbx_description
1 polymer ?
#
loop_
_entity_poly.entity_id
_entity_poly.type
_entity_poly.pdbx_seq_one_letter_code
_entity_poly.pdbx_strand_id
1 'polypeptide(L)'
;MSMSRIPFDQLPADVRQAVTAKTGPVHRAVTMTGGMNSGVASVLETESGSVFVKGIASDHAQVAAQRREAEIAPHLPTSCPRLYWHLEVGGWSLLGYEVLSGRHADYSPGSADLVLVEAALSELQRITAPADIEIKDAVERWADYAPTGTLQHFSGNTLLHTDFAPHNVLIADGRARLIDWAWPTRGAAWIDPGTLALRLMDAGHPAEDAIVFAGRFPSWRNTEPEALAAFGSASAALWREIAEEDPTPWKQGMAKRAAAFRLVLL
;
A
#
# COMPACT_ATOMS: atom_id res chain seq x y z
N MET A 1 -17.49 3.16 -5.03
CA MET A 1 -18.42 3.39 -3.91
C MET A 1 -17.71 3.03 -2.62
N SER A 2 -17.69 3.90 -1.61
CA SER A 2 -17.10 3.58 -0.30
C SER A 2 -17.93 2.50 0.39
N MET A 3 -17.29 1.47 0.94
CA MET A 3 -18.00 0.45 1.71
C MET A 3 -18.53 1.06 3.02
N SER A 4 -19.78 0.78 3.37
CA SER A 4 -20.31 1.15 4.68
C SER A 4 -19.62 0.30 5.76
N ARG A 5 -19.09 0.95 6.81
CA ARG A 5 -18.44 0.26 7.91
C ARG A 5 -19.48 -0.43 8.79
N ILE A 6 -19.32 -1.73 8.98
CA ILE A 6 -20.12 -2.56 9.88
C ILE A 6 -19.29 -2.84 11.15
N PRO A 7 -19.79 -2.47 12.33
CA PRO A 7 -19.21 -2.87 13.61
C PRO A 7 -19.10 -4.40 13.74
N PHE A 8 -18.03 -4.88 14.40
CA PHE A 8 -17.78 -6.33 14.53
C PHE A 8 -18.93 -7.09 15.22
N ASP A 9 -19.56 -6.47 16.22
CA ASP A 9 -20.69 -7.02 16.96
C ASP A 9 -21.94 -7.21 16.09
N GLN A 10 -22.03 -6.53 14.93
CA GLN A 10 -23.13 -6.67 13.98
C GLN A 10 -22.90 -7.74 12.90
N LEU A 11 -21.72 -8.39 12.87
CA LEU A 11 -21.46 -9.50 11.95
C LEU A 11 -22.34 -10.73 12.25
N PRO A 12 -22.58 -11.62 11.28
CA PRO A 12 -23.27 -12.89 11.52
C PRO A 12 -22.65 -13.71 12.67
N ALA A 13 -23.49 -14.46 13.39
CA ALA A 13 -23.07 -15.14 14.61
C ALA A 13 -21.99 -16.22 14.37
N ASP A 14 -22.10 -16.95 13.27
CA ASP A 14 -21.12 -17.93 12.79
C ASP A 14 -19.77 -17.28 12.47
N VAL A 15 -19.79 -16.09 11.85
CA VAL A 15 -18.59 -15.29 11.57
C VAL A 15 -17.90 -14.86 12.87
N ARG A 16 -18.65 -14.31 13.83
CA ARG A 16 -18.09 -13.92 15.15
C ARG A 16 -17.55 -15.14 15.92
N GLN A 17 -18.21 -16.29 15.81
CA GLN A 17 -17.76 -17.54 16.45
C GLN A 17 -16.45 -18.04 15.82
N ALA A 18 -16.31 -17.96 14.50
CA ALA A 18 -15.07 -18.35 13.81
C ALA A 18 -13.88 -17.47 14.23
N VAL A 19 -14.09 -16.16 14.38
CA VAL A 19 -13.06 -15.25 14.92
C VAL A 19 -12.72 -15.61 16.37
N THR A 20 -13.73 -15.84 17.20
CA THR A 20 -13.54 -16.27 18.60
C THR A 20 -12.72 -17.56 18.69
N ALA A 21 -12.90 -18.51 17.76
CA ALA A 21 -12.10 -19.73 17.71
C ALA A 21 -10.61 -19.49 17.38
N LYS A 22 -10.26 -18.35 16.76
CA LYS A 22 -8.87 -17.95 16.48
C LYS A 22 -8.25 -17.13 17.61
N THR A 23 -9.03 -16.34 18.32
CA THR A 23 -8.54 -15.34 19.28
C THR A 23 -8.85 -15.66 20.75
N GLY A 24 -9.69 -16.66 21.01
CA GLY A 24 -10.40 -16.77 22.29
C GLY A 24 -11.53 -15.73 22.41
N PRO A 25 -12.24 -15.70 23.55
CA PRO A 25 -13.34 -14.79 23.81
C PRO A 25 -12.98 -13.33 23.51
N VAL A 26 -13.85 -12.63 22.80
CA VAL A 26 -13.73 -11.19 22.53
C VAL A 26 -14.39 -10.43 23.69
N HIS A 27 -13.59 -9.68 24.45
CA HIS A 27 -14.08 -8.88 25.58
C HIS A 27 -14.58 -7.51 25.12
N ARG A 28 -13.95 -6.94 24.09
CA ARG A 28 -14.30 -5.64 23.53
C ARG A 28 -13.95 -5.58 22.06
N ALA A 29 -14.80 -4.89 21.30
CA ALA A 29 -14.53 -4.54 19.91
C ALA A 29 -14.64 -3.02 19.75
N VAL A 30 -13.62 -2.41 19.14
CA VAL A 30 -13.59 -0.98 18.82
C VAL A 30 -13.51 -0.82 17.32
N THR A 31 -14.57 -0.28 16.70
CA THR A 31 -14.62 0.00 15.27
C THR A 31 -13.74 1.21 14.93
N MET A 32 -12.87 1.05 13.94
CA MET A 32 -11.98 2.12 13.48
C MET A 32 -12.70 3.04 12.49
N THR A 33 -12.46 4.35 12.64
CA THR A 33 -13.01 5.39 11.76
C THR A 33 -12.18 5.58 10.48
N GLY A 34 -10.92 5.14 10.45
CA GLY A 34 -10.04 5.11 9.27
C GLY A 34 -10.03 3.77 8.52
N GLY A 35 -9.54 3.76 7.27
CA GLY A 35 -9.43 2.56 6.40
C GLY A 35 -10.59 2.41 5.39
N MET A 36 -10.51 3.10 4.25
CA MET A 36 -11.66 3.31 3.34
C MET A 36 -12.12 2.05 2.56
N ASN A 37 -11.33 0.97 2.56
CA ASN A 37 -11.52 -0.18 1.67
C ASN A 37 -11.96 -1.46 2.39
N SER A 38 -12.73 -1.38 3.48
CA SER A 38 -13.19 -2.57 4.20
C SER A 38 -14.61 -2.43 4.75
N GLY A 39 -15.40 -3.49 4.68
CA GLY A 39 -16.69 -3.57 5.36
C GLY A 39 -16.53 -3.61 6.87
N VAL A 40 -15.44 -4.17 7.39
CA VAL A 40 -15.09 -4.20 8.82
C VAL A 40 -13.64 -3.74 9.00
N ALA A 41 -13.40 -2.88 9.98
CA ALA A 41 -12.08 -2.55 10.49
C ALA A 41 -12.22 -2.31 11.99
N SER A 42 -11.77 -3.26 12.81
CA SER A 42 -11.98 -3.23 14.26
C SER A 42 -10.74 -3.72 15.00
N VAL A 43 -10.42 -3.08 16.12
CA VAL A 43 -9.48 -3.67 17.10
C VAL A 43 -10.31 -4.48 18.08
N LEU A 44 -9.96 -5.75 18.24
CA LEU A 44 -10.56 -6.66 19.20
C LEU A 44 -9.62 -6.83 20.39
N GLU A 45 -10.13 -6.62 21.60
CA GLU A 45 -9.47 -7.03 22.84
C GLU A 45 -9.98 -8.43 23.17
N THR A 46 -9.07 -9.40 23.20
CA THR A 46 -9.41 -10.83 23.37
C THR A 46 -8.56 -11.46 24.46
N GLU A 47 -8.94 -12.65 24.91
CA GLU A 47 -8.18 -13.41 25.91
C GLU A 47 -6.71 -13.65 25.51
N SER A 48 -6.44 -13.82 24.21
CA SER A 48 -5.08 -14.06 23.69
C SER A 48 -4.30 -12.77 23.34
N GLY A 49 -4.87 -11.60 23.63
CA GLY A 49 -4.31 -10.29 23.29
C GLY A 49 -5.14 -9.55 22.24
N SER A 50 -4.62 -8.42 21.77
CA SER A 50 -5.34 -7.57 20.81
C SER A 50 -5.07 -7.98 19.36
N VAL A 51 -6.12 -7.96 18.53
CA VAL A 51 -6.06 -8.28 17.09
C VAL A 51 -6.79 -7.21 16.29
N PHE A 52 -6.18 -6.73 15.20
CA PHE A 52 -6.86 -5.88 14.22
C PHE A 52 -7.56 -6.76 13.20
N VAL A 53 -8.87 -6.60 13.02
CA VAL A 53 -9.68 -7.38 12.08
C VAL A 53 -10.14 -6.49 10.93
N LYS A 54 -9.70 -6.84 9.73
CA LYS A 54 -10.16 -6.29 8.45
C LYS A 54 -11.13 -7.27 7.80
N GLY A 55 -12.23 -6.80 7.23
CA GLY A 55 -13.25 -7.67 6.66
C GLY A 55 -13.96 -7.11 5.44
N ILE A 56 -14.34 -7.99 4.53
CA ILE A 56 -15.16 -7.68 3.36
C ILE A 56 -16.16 -8.80 3.08
N ALA A 57 -17.34 -8.45 2.56
CA ALA A 57 -18.29 -9.43 2.08
C ALA A 57 -17.71 -10.19 0.87
N SER A 58 -17.94 -11.51 0.82
CA SER A 58 -17.36 -12.41 -0.19
C SER A 58 -17.91 -12.19 -1.61
N ASP A 59 -19.04 -11.51 -1.75
CA ASP A 59 -19.64 -11.12 -3.03
C ASP A 59 -19.22 -9.71 -3.49
N HIS A 60 -18.47 -8.97 -2.66
CA HIS A 60 -18.01 -7.64 -3.01
C HIS A 60 -16.87 -7.70 -4.04
N ALA A 61 -16.89 -6.80 -5.03
CA ALA A 61 -15.93 -6.77 -6.14
C ALA A 61 -14.44 -6.68 -5.70
N GLN A 62 -14.17 -6.17 -4.50
CA GLN A 62 -12.81 -6.03 -3.95
C GLN A 62 -12.32 -7.24 -3.14
N VAL A 63 -13.12 -8.31 -2.96
CA VAL A 63 -12.70 -9.49 -2.17
C VAL A 63 -11.42 -10.14 -2.73
N ALA A 64 -11.25 -10.12 -4.05
CA ALA A 64 -10.06 -10.66 -4.71
C ALA A 64 -8.79 -9.92 -4.28
N ALA A 65 -8.85 -8.60 -4.05
CA ALA A 65 -7.72 -7.84 -3.55
C ALA A 65 -7.38 -8.23 -2.10
N GLN A 66 -8.38 -8.44 -1.25
CA GLN A 66 -8.15 -8.88 0.13
C GLN A 66 -7.59 -10.30 0.22
N ARG A 67 -8.01 -11.22 -0.67
CA ARG A 67 -7.42 -12.56 -0.78
C ARG A 67 -5.96 -12.50 -1.19
N ARG A 68 -5.63 -11.70 -2.21
CA ARG A 68 -4.24 -11.46 -2.65
C ARG A 68 -3.39 -10.87 -1.53
N GLU A 69 -3.92 -9.91 -0.78
CA GLU A 69 -3.26 -9.37 0.42
C GLU A 69 -2.94 -10.48 1.45
N ALA A 70 -3.86 -11.42 1.67
CA ALA A 70 -3.64 -12.55 2.56
C ALA A 70 -2.54 -13.50 2.06
N GLU A 71 -2.55 -13.79 0.75
CA GLU A 71 -1.61 -14.70 0.10
C GLU A 71 -0.17 -14.17 0.12
N ILE A 72 0.03 -12.86 -0.11
CA ILE A 72 1.38 -12.28 -0.06
C ILE A 72 1.90 -12.10 1.36
N ALA A 73 1.03 -12.03 2.38
CA ALA A 73 1.40 -11.64 3.74
C ALA A 73 2.55 -12.46 4.36
N PRO A 74 2.66 -13.79 4.15
CA PRO A 74 3.80 -14.58 4.63
C PRO A 74 5.15 -14.19 4.02
N HIS A 75 5.17 -13.49 2.89
CA HIS A 75 6.38 -13.02 2.20
C HIS A 75 6.80 -11.61 2.60
N LEU A 76 5.93 -10.87 3.31
CA LEU A 76 6.18 -9.48 3.67
C LEU A 76 7.29 -9.36 4.73
N PRO A 77 8.08 -8.27 4.69
CA PRO A 77 9.15 -8.05 5.66
C PRO A 77 8.57 -7.65 7.03
N THR A 78 9.44 -7.59 8.04
CA THR A 78 9.08 -7.14 9.40
C THR A 78 8.55 -5.70 9.46
N SER A 79 8.88 -4.88 8.45
CA SER A 79 8.28 -3.56 8.26
C SER A 79 6.81 -3.60 7.82
N CYS A 80 6.15 -4.76 7.81
CA CYS A 80 4.71 -4.91 7.62
C CYS A 80 4.07 -5.54 8.87
N PRO A 81 2.77 -5.31 9.15
CA PRO A 81 2.07 -6.00 10.23
C PRO A 81 2.00 -7.50 9.95
N ARG A 82 2.23 -8.33 10.97
CA ARG A 82 2.08 -9.78 10.82
C ARG A 82 0.60 -10.13 10.63
N LEU A 83 0.28 -10.88 9.58
CA LEU A 83 -1.01 -11.55 9.44
C LEU A 83 -1.02 -12.80 10.32
N TYR A 84 -2.00 -12.91 11.22
CA TYR A 84 -2.18 -14.07 12.09
C TYR A 84 -3.04 -15.15 11.44
N TRP A 85 -4.10 -14.74 10.73
CA TRP A 85 -5.03 -15.66 10.10
C TRP A 85 -5.86 -14.97 9.02
N HIS A 86 -6.32 -15.78 8.07
CA HIS A 86 -7.35 -15.45 7.08
C HIS A 86 -8.50 -16.44 7.25
N LEU A 87 -9.74 -15.94 7.27
CA LEU A 87 -10.96 -16.74 7.37
C LEU A 87 -11.90 -16.41 6.22
N GLU A 88 -12.49 -17.44 5.63
CA GLU A 88 -13.65 -17.31 4.73
C GLU A 88 -14.83 -18.09 5.32
N VAL A 89 -15.85 -17.37 5.79
CA VAL A 89 -16.97 -17.95 6.55
C VAL A 89 -18.20 -17.04 6.48
N GLY A 90 -19.40 -17.62 6.41
CA GLY A 90 -20.66 -16.86 6.51
C GLY A 90 -20.84 -15.76 5.47
N GLY A 91 -20.21 -15.88 4.30
CA GLY A 91 -20.20 -14.84 3.25
C GLY A 91 -19.23 -13.67 3.52
N TRP A 92 -18.23 -13.87 4.38
CA TRP A 92 -17.20 -12.88 4.70
C TRP A 92 -15.79 -13.44 4.48
N SER A 93 -14.89 -12.57 4.02
CA SER A 93 -13.43 -12.76 4.06
C SER A 93 -12.86 -11.83 5.13
N LEU A 94 -12.19 -12.40 6.15
CA LEU A 94 -11.65 -11.69 7.31
C LEU A 94 -10.16 -11.94 7.46
N LEU A 95 -9.40 -10.87 7.68
CA LEU A 95 -7.97 -10.91 8.02
C LEU A 95 -7.77 -10.45 9.45
N GLY A 96 -7.04 -11.23 10.23
CA GLY A 96 -6.61 -10.88 11.59
C GLY A 96 -5.13 -10.53 11.60
N TYR A 97 -4.81 -9.29 11.97
CA TYR A 97 -3.47 -8.74 11.98
C TYR A 97 -2.99 -8.39 13.40
N GLU A 98 -1.67 -8.27 13.51
CA GLU A 98 -1.02 -7.48 14.55
C GLU A 98 -1.67 -6.10 14.70
N VAL A 99 -1.90 -5.68 15.96
CA VAL A 99 -2.34 -4.33 16.27
C VAL A 99 -1.12 -3.42 16.35
N LEU A 100 -1.13 -2.36 15.56
CA LEU A 100 -0.08 -1.34 15.57
C LEU A 100 -0.58 -0.10 16.32
N SER A 101 0.07 0.23 17.44
CA SER A 101 -0.17 1.49 18.16
C SER A 101 0.76 2.58 17.62
N GLY A 102 0.39 3.13 16.46
CA GLY A 102 1.19 4.15 15.76
C GLY A 102 0.36 5.29 15.21
N ARG A 103 1.05 6.35 14.78
CA ARG A 103 0.47 7.46 14.02
C ARG A 103 0.81 7.33 12.55
N HIS A 104 0.04 7.96 11.66
CA HIS A 104 0.45 8.06 10.25
C HIS A 104 1.78 8.83 10.13
N ALA A 105 2.57 8.44 9.13
CA ALA A 105 3.85 9.07 8.86
C ALA A 105 3.67 10.52 8.38
N ASP A 106 4.54 11.41 8.84
CA ASP A 106 4.65 12.78 8.34
C ASP A 106 5.74 12.84 7.28
N TYR A 107 5.35 13.19 6.06
CA TYR A 107 6.27 13.30 4.93
C TYR A 107 6.75 14.73 4.70
N SER A 108 6.37 15.69 5.54
CA SER A 108 6.76 17.11 5.39
C SER A 108 8.29 17.27 5.35
N PRO A 109 8.83 18.28 4.64
CA PRO A 109 10.27 18.55 4.62
C PRO A 109 10.88 18.65 6.02
N GLY A 110 11.98 17.93 6.26
CA GLY A 110 12.66 17.88 7.55
C GLY A 110 12.07 16.90 8.57
N SER A 111 11.00 16.17 8.24
CA SER A 111 10.44 15.15 9.13
C SER A 111 11.44 14.04 9.42
N ALA A 112 11.55 13.65 10.70
CA ALA A 112 12.36 12.53 11.15
C ALA A 112 11.80 11.17 10.68
N ASP A 113 10.53 11.11 10.30
CA ASP A 113 9.87 9.88 9.86
C ASP A 113 10.46 9.35 8.55
N LEU A 114 11.01 10.22 7.70
CA LEU A 114 11.55 9.85 6.38
C LEU A 114 12.69 8.83 6.49
N VAL A 115 13.50 8.89 7.56
CA VAL A 115 14.54 7.90 7.83
C VAL A 115 13.94 6.52 8.12
N LEU A 116 12.79 6.49 8.81
CA LEU A 116 12.08 5.25 9.12
C LEU A 116 11.41 4.67 7.87
N VAL A 117 10.82 5.52 7.03
CA VAL A 117 10.22 5.15 5.74
C VAL A 117 11.28 4.58 4.79
N GLU A 118 12.46 5.21 4.72
CA GLU A 118 13.60 4.71 3.95
C GLU A 118 14.02 3.30 4.42
N ALA A 119 14.09 3.07 5.73
CA ALA A 119 14.42 1.76 6.29
C ALA A 119 13.38 0.70 5.91
N ALA A 120 12.08 1.03 6.01
CA ALA A 120 10.99 0.11 5.65
C ALA A 120 10.98 -0.24 4.16
N LEU A 121 11.13 0.75 3.27
CA LEU A 121 11.22 0.51 1.83
C LEU A 121 12.53 -0.24 1.46
N SER A 122 13.63 -0.01 2.19
CA SER A 122 14.85 -0.79 2.00
C SER A 122 14.67 -2.26 2.39
N GLU A 123 13.90 -2.56 3.44
CA GLU A 123 13.49 -3.91 3.79
C GLU A 123 12.64 -4.54 2.69
N LEU A 124 11.64 -3.82 2.19
CA LEU A 124 10.76 -4.31 1.14
C LEU A 124 11.49 -4.63 -0.16
N GLN A 125 12.48 -3.83 -0.57
CA GLN A 125 13.25 -4.05 -1.80
C GLN A 125 14.04 -5.37 -1.81
N ARG A 126 14.17 -6.05 -0.67
CA ARG A 126 14.80 -7.38 -0.60
C ARG A 126 13.81 -8.52 -0.86
N ILE A 127 12.52 -8.22 -0.98
CA ILE A 127 11.48 -9.22 -1.14
C ILE A 127 11.25 -9.49 -2.62
N THR A 128 11.51 -10.73 -3.02
CA THR A 128 11.13 -11.23 -4.34
C THR A 128 9.63 -11.52 -4.34
N ALA A 129 8.94 -11.04 -5.37
CA ALA A 129 7.54 -11.35 -5.59
C ALA A 129 7.34 -12.87 -5.71
N PRO A 130 6.41 -13.46 -4.95
CA PRO A 130 6.09 -14.88 -5.07
C PRO A 130 5.66 -15.22 -6.50
N ALA A 131 6.20 -16.31 -7.04
CA ALA A 131 5.98 -16.73 -8.43
C ALA A 131 4.65 -17.48 -8.61
N ASP A 132 4.14 -18.08 -7.55
CA ASP A 132 2.93 -18.90 -7.48
C ASP A 132 1.69 -18.12 -7.05
N ILE A 133 1.83 -16.84 -6.73
CA ILE A 133 0.72 -15.95 -6.38
C ILE A 133 0.46 -15.00 -7.55
N GLU A 134 -0.81 -14.95 -7.96
CA GLU A 134 -1.28 -14.04 -9.01
C GLU A 134 -1.36 -12.61 -8.46
N ILE A 135 -0.33 -11.81 -8.74
CA ILE A 135 -0.31 -10.38 -8.49
C ILE A 135 -0.05 -9.64 -9.81
N LYS A 136 -0.53 -8.39 -9.88
CA LYS A 136 -0.44 -7.59 -11.11
C LYS A 136 1.01 -7.34 -11.49
N ASP A 137 1.39 -7.55 -12.74
CA ASP A 137 2.74 -7.20 -13.19
C ASP A 137 2.84 -5.69 -13.50
N ALA A 138 3.99 -5.09 -13.23
CA ALA A 138 4.21 -3.66 -13.44
C ALA A 138 4.09 -3.30 -14.92
N VAL A 139 4.52 -4.18 -15.81
CA VAL A 139 4.36 -3.99 -17.26
C VAL A 139 2.89 -3.86 -17.65
N GLU A 140 1.99 -4.60 -17.01
CA GLU A 140 0.54 -4.51 -17.23
C GLU A 140 -0.05 -3.28 -16.56
N ARG A 141 0.45 -2.92 -15.37
CA ARG A 141 -0.03 -1.76 -14.62
C ARG A 141 0.23 -0.44 -15.34
N TRP A 142 1.38 -0.32 -15.99
CA TRP A 142 1.75 0.90 -16.71
C TRP A 142 1.56 0.78 -18.23
N ALA A 143 0.96 -0.31 -18.73
CA ALA A 143 0.75 -0.59 -20.15
C ALA A 143 0.12 0.58 -20.92
N ASP A 144 -0.97 1.13 -20.37
CA ASP A 144 -1.76 2.19 -21.02
C ASP A 144 -1.11 3.58 -20.93
N TYR A 145 -0.04 3.72 -20.14
CA TYR A 145 0.54 5.03 -19.80
C TYR A 145 2.01 5.18 -20.23
N ALA A 146 2.76 4.09 -20.33
CA ALA A 146 4.17 4.14 -20.68
C ALA A 146 4.36 4.51 -22.17
N PRO A 147 5.40 5.30 -22.51
CA PRO A 147 5.74 5.54 -23.90
C PRO A 147 5.97 4.24 -24.70
N THR A 148 5.59 4.24 -25.96
CA THR A 148 5.77 3.08 -26.86
C THR A 148 7.22 2.58 -26.84
N GLY A 149 7.38 1.27 -26.62
CA GLY A 149 8.70 0.63 -26.63
C GLY A 149 9.50 0.80 -25.33
N THR A 150 8.88 1.24 -24.23
CA THR A 150 9.57 1.41 -22.93
C THR A 150 9.07 0.47 -21.82
N LEU A 151 7.98 -0.28 -22.06
CA LEU A 151 7.33 -1.12 -21.04
C LEU A 151 8.26 -2.16 -20.42
N GLN A 152 9.22 -2.68 -21.18
CA GLN A 152 10.20 -3.66 -20.70
C GLN A 152 11.00 -3.15 -19.49
N HIS A 153 11.18 -1.84 -19.34
CA HIS A 153 11.91 -1.25 -18.21
C HIS A 153 11.20 -1.44 -16.87
N PHE A 154 9.89 -1.62 -16.86
CA PHE A 154 9.08 -1.80 -15.65
C PHE A 154 9.13 -3.24 -15.14
N SER A 155 9.61 -4.18 -15.98
CA SER A 155 9.73 -5.59 -15.62
C SER A 155 10.76 -5.81 -14.51
N GLY A 156 10.47 -6.77 -13.63
CA GLY A 156 11.35 -7.18 -12.55
C GLY A 156 10.64 -8.21 -11.68
N ASN A 157 11.34 -8.72 -10.67
CA ASN A 157 10.84 -9.76 -9.79
C ASN A 157 10.65 -9.29 -8.34
N THR A 158 10.70 -8.00 -8.07
CA THR A 158 10.54 -7.45 -6.70
C THR A 158 9.06 -7.32 -6.37
N LEU A 159 8.69 -7.60 -5.12
CA LEU A 159 7.35 -7.31 -4.60
C LEU A 159 7.26 -5.82 -4.29
N LEU A 160 6.35 -5.13 -4.97
CA LEU A 160 6.15 -3.69 -4.88
C LEU A 160 4.85 -3.37 -4.14
N HIS A 161 4.89 -2.34 -3.29
CA HIS A 161 3.71 -1.81 -2.63
C HIS A 161 2.95 -0.84 -3.53
N THR A 162 3.68 0.01 -4.27
CA THR A 162 3.19 0.97 -5.27
C THR A 162 2.24 2.08 -4.80
N ASP A 163 1.93 2.13 -3.50
CA ASP A 163 1.11 3.19 -2.91
C ASP A 163 1.67 3.65 -1.57
N PHE A 164 2.72 4.47 -1.64
CA PHE A 164 3.37 5.10 -0.49
C PHE A 164 2.63 6.33 0.04
N ALA A 165 1.30 6.40 -0.10
CA ALA A 165 0.55 7.47 0.54
C ALA A 165 0.82 7.50 2.06
N PRO A 166 0.95 8.68 2.70
CA PRO A 166 1.30 8.74 4.13
C PRO A 166 0.33 7.99 5.05
N HIS A 167 -0.93 7.84 4.64
CA HIS A 167 -1.92 7.08 5.40
C HIS A 167 -1.71 5.55 5.34
N ASN A 168 -0.93 5.04 4.39
CA ASN A 168 -0.53 3.63 4.28
C ASN A 168 0.78 3.32 5.02
N VAL A 169 1.34 4.30 5.74
CA VAL A 169 2.54 4.12 6.55
C VAL A 169 2.28 4.58 7.98
N LEU A 170 2.42 3.66 8.92
CA LEU A 170 2.32 3.95 10.35
C LEU A 170 3.71 4.03 10.98
N ILE A 171 3.94 5.02 11.85
CA ILE A 171 5.10 5.08 12.72
C ILE A 171 4.70 4.49 14.07
N ALA A 172 5.24 3.31 14.38
CA ALA A 172 5.02 2.57 15.61
C ALA A 172 6.35 2.00 16.11
N ASP A 173 6.60 2.09 17.43
CA ASP A 173 7.79 1.54 18.08
C ASP A 173 9.12 1.97 17.42
N GLY A 174 9.18 3.23 16.95
CA GLY A 174 10.36 3.79 16.28
C GLY A 174 10.63 3.20 14.89
N ARG A 175 9.64 2.59 14.24
CA ARG A 175 9.73 2.03 12.89
C ARG A 175 8.56 2.47 12.02
N ALA A 176 8.80 2.57 10.72
CA ALA A 176 7.72 2.67 9.74
C ALA A 176 7.15 1.27 9.45
N ARG A 177 5.82 1.17 9.41
CA ARG A 177 5.06 -0.05 9.14
C ARG A 177 4.19 0.19 7.92
N LEU A 178 4.45 -0.55 6.83
CA LEU A 178 3.71 -0.48 5.58
C LEU A 178 2.43 -1.31 5.70
N ILE A 179 1.28 -0.67 5.49
CA ILE A 179 -0.05 -1.27 5.60
C ILE A 179 -0.82 -1.08 4.29
N ASP A 180 -1.93 -1.80 4.15
CA ASP A 180 -2.82 -1.76 2.98
C ASP A 180 -2.16 -2.26 1.68
N TRP A 181 -2.01 -3.57 1.61
CA TRP A 181 -1.51 -4.28 0.43
C TRP A 181 -2.63 -4.63 -0.55
N ALA A 182 -3.51 -3.68 -0.87
CA ALA A 182 -4.62 -3.91 -1.80
C ALA A 182 -4.17 -4.15 -3.26
N TRP A 183 -3.00 -3.60 -3.64
CA TRP A 183 -2.50 -3.62 -5.01
C TRP A 183 -1.03 -4.05 -5.10
N PRO A 184 -0.65 -5.22 -4.56
CA PRO A 184 0.70 -5.72 -4.70
C PRO A 184 1.03 -5.90 -6.17
N THR A 185 2.27 -5.61 -6.54
CA THR A 185 2.73 -5.79 -7.90
C THR A 185 4.11 -6.39 -7.98
N ARG A 186 4.32 -7.18 -9.02
CA ARG A 186 5.62 -7.68 -9.40
C ARG A 186 6.26 -6.72 -10.41
N GLY A 187 7.47 -6.26 -10.15
CA GLY A 187 8.14 -5.34 -11.07
C GLY A 187 9.55 -4.96 -10.68
N ALA A 188 10.09 -3.95 -11.35
CA ALA A 188 11.40 -3.40 -11.05
C ALA A 188 11.42 -2.69 -9.69
N ALA A 189 12.41 -3.01 -8.84
CA ALA A 189 12.53 -2.48 -7.48
C ALA A 189 12.55 -0.94 -7.37
N TRP A 190 12.97 -0.25 -8.43
CA TRP A 190 13.08 1.21 -8.45
C TRP A 190 11.73 1.92 -8.54
N ILE A 191 10.65 1.22 -8.90
CA ILE A 191 9.32 1.81 -9.03
C ILE A 191 8.85 2.40 -7.70
N ASP A 192 8.98 1.65 -6.59
CA ASP A 192 8.52 2.10 -5.28
C ASP A 192 9.23 3.40 -4.80
N PRO A 193 10.57 3.53 -4.89
CA PRO A 193 11.26 4.82 -4.71
C PRO A 193 10.68 5.97 -5.53
N GLY A 194 10.31 5.73 -6.79
CA GLY A 194 9.66 6.72 -7.64
C GLY A 194 8.26 7.11 -7.17
N THR A 195 7.46 6.12 -6.74
CA THR A 195 6.13 6.40 -6.16
C THR A 195 6.24 7.19 -4.86
N LEU A 196 7.25 6.89 -4.03
CA LEU A 196 7.53 7.63 -2.80
C LEU A 196 7.95 9.07 -3.10
N ALA A 197 8.85 9.30 -4.07
CA ALA A 197 9.26 10.65 -4.47
C ALA A 197 8.06 11.52 -4.85
N LEU A 198 7.12 10.98 -5.62
CA LEU A 198 5.90 11.72 -5.97
C LEU A 198 5.03 12.06 -4.74
N ARG A 199 4.99 11.19 -3.73
CA ARG A 199 4.32 11.45 -2.45
C ARG A 199 5.05 12.48 -1.59
N LEU A 200 6.38 12.54 -1.64
CA LEU A 200 7.15 13.61 -1.00
C LEU A 200 6.86 14.97 -1.65
N MET A 201 6.75 15.02 -2.98
CA MET A 201 6.32 16.24 -3.66
C MET A 201 4.91 16.67 -3.23
N ASP A 202 4.00 15.72 -3.00
CA ASP A 202 2.66 16.02 -2.45
C ASP A 202 2.74 16.67 -1.07
N ALA A 203 3.66 16.17 -0.23
CA ALA A 203 3.95 16.70 1.10
C ALA A 203 4.74 18.03 1.10
N GLY A 204 5.05 18.59 -0.07
CA GLY A 204 5.65 19.93 -0.20
C GLY A 204 7.16 19.95 -0.45
N HIS A 205 7.79 18.81 -0.74
CA HIS A 205 9.19 18.79 -1.17
C HIS A 205 9.34 19.35 -2.60
N PRO A 206 10.41 20.11 -2.90
CA PRO A 206 10.84 20.36 -4.28
C PRO A 206 11.05 19.05 -5.04
N ALA A 207 10.84 19.07 -6.36
CA ALA A 207 10.97 17.88 -7.19
C ALA A 207 12.39 17.30 -7.15
N GLU A 208 13.38 18.17 -7.14
CA GLU A 208 14.80 17.86 -7.07
C GLU A 208 15.14 17.14 -5.75
N ASP A 209 14.64 17.65 -4.62
CA ASP A 209 14.85 17.05 -3.30
C ASP A 209 14.20 15.66 -3.19
N ALA A 210 12.99 15.50 -3.75
CA ALA A 210 12.31 14.22 -3.80
C ALA A 210 13.07 13.18 -4.65
N ILE A 211 13.67 13.59 -5.77
CA ILE A 211 14.51 12.73 -6.61
C ILE A 211 15.84 12.40 -5.93
N VAL A 212 16.46 13.36 -5.23
CA VAL A 212 17.64 13.10 -4.39
C VAL A 212 17.32 12.07 -3.31
N PHE A 213 16.13 12.16 -2.69
CA PHE A 213 15.69 11.15 -1.73
C PHE A 213 15.53 9.76 -2.38
N ALA A 214 14.89 9.66 -3.55
CA ALA A 214 14.80 8.40 -4.30
C ALA A 214 16.20 7.85 -4.66
N GLY A 215 17.15 8.73 -4.98
CA GLY A 215 18.55 8.39 -5.24
C GLY A 215 19.31 7.76 -4.07
N ARG A 216 18.74 7.73 -2.85
CA ARG A 216 19.31 7.00 -1.72
C ARG A 216 19.21 5.48 -1.91
N PHE A 217 18.19 5.02 -2.64
CA PHE A 217 18.01 3.60 -2.94
C PHE A 217 18.89 3.16 -4.12
N PRO A 218 19.71 2.11 -3.96
CA PRO A 218 20.54 1.60 -5.06
C PRO A 218 19.73 1.17 -6.28
N SER A 219 18.52 0.64 -6.08
CA SER A 219 17.63 0.26 -7.18
C SER A 219 17.32 1.44 -8.09
N TRP A 220 17.02 2.62 -7.54
CA TRP A 220 16.75 3.83 -8.30
C TRP A 220 18.01 4.44 -8.88
N ARG A 221 19.06 4.61 -8.08
CA ARG A 221 20.31 5.28 -8.48
C ARG A 221 21.02 4.57 -9.64
N ASN A 222 20.89 3.25 -9.72
CA ASN A 222 21.53 2.43 -10.75
C ASN A 222 20.61 2.12 -11.94
N THR A 223 19.40 2.70 -11.98
CA THR A 223 18.48 2.53 -13.11
C THR A 223 18.87 3.45 -14.25
N GLU A 224 18.73 2.93 -15.47
CA GLU A 224 18.95 3.69 -16.70
C GLU A 224 18.06 4.94 -16.75
N PRO A 225 18.59 6.13 -17.11
CA PRO A 225 17.80 7.36 -17.20
C PRO A 225 16.55 7.23 -18.08
N GLU A 226 16.63 6.46 -19.17
CA GLU A 226 15.49 6.20 -20.07
C GLU A 226 14.31 5.51 -19.35
N ALA A 227 14.60 4.57 -18.46
CA ALA A 227 13.57 3.90 -17.65
C ALA A 227 12.91 4.87 -16.66
N LEU A 228 13.69 5.76 -16.04
CA LEU A 228 13.17 6.80 -15.14
C LEU A 228 12.32 7.83 -15.91
N ALA A 229 12.76 8.26 -17.09
CA ALA A 229 12.01 9.14 -17.98
C ALA A 229 10.68 8.52 -18.43
N ALA A 230 10.68 7.22 -18.76
CA ALA A 230 9.49 6.45 -19.08
C ALA A 230 8.51 6.39 -17.90
N PHE A 231 9.02 6.15 -16.68
CA PHE A 231 8.22 6.18 -15.45
C PHE A 231 7.62 7.55 -15.16
N GLY A 232 8.39 8.62 -15.33
CA GLY A 232 7.91 9.99 -15.19
C GLY A 232 6.76 10.27 -16.17
N SER A 233 6.91 9.87 -17.43
CA SER A 233 5.87 10.02 -18.46
C SER A 233 4.62 9.21 -18.14
N ALA A 234 4.78 7.95 -17.73
CA ALA A 234 3.67 7.08 -17.36
C ALA A 234 2.92 7.58 -16.12
N SER A 235 3.65 8.04 -15.10
CA SER A 235 3.06 8.64 -13.88
C SER A 235 2.29 9.92 -14.18
N ALA A 236 2.81 10.78 -15.07
CA ALA A 236 2.11 12.00 -15.47
C ALA A 236 0.83 11.71 -16.28
N ALA A 237 0.82 10.66 -17.11
CA ALA A 237 -0.36 10.25 -17.85
C ALA A 237 -1.43 9.64 -16.91
N LEU A 238 -1.03 8.71 -16.04
CA LEU A 238 -1.90 8.10 -15.04
C LEU A 238 -2.58 9.14 -14.14
N TRP A 239 -1.82 10.06 -13.55
CA TRP A 239 -2.40 11.07 -12.67
C TRP A 239 -3.26 12.10 -13.40
N ARG A 240 -3.00 12.35 -14.68
CA ARG A 240 -3.88 13.18 -15.51
C ARG A 240 -5.25 12.51 -15.66
N GLU A 241 -5.29 11.25 -16.06
CA GLU A 241 -6.54 10.48 -16.20
C GLU A 241 -7.31 10.45 -14.87
N ILE A 242 -6.65 10.11 -13.76
CA ILE A 242 -7.27 10.10 -12.42
C ILE A 242 -7.91 11.46 -12.08
N ALA A 243 -7.25 12.57 -12.45
CA ALA A 243 -7.76 13.91 -12.19
C ALA A 243 -8.85 14.36 -13.18
N GLU A 244 -8.91 13.78 -14.37
CA GLU A 244 -9.97 14.00 -15.36
C GLU A 244 -11.24 13.22 -14.99
N GLU A 245 -11.09 11.98 -14.52
CA GLU A 245 -12.21 11.13 -14.07
C GLU A 245 -12.86 11.64 -12.77
N ASP A 246 -12.06 12.15 -11.82
CA ASP A 246 -12.55 12.69 -10.56
C ASP A 246 -11.78 13.97 -10.16
N PRO A 247 -12.23 15.15 -10.61
CA PRO A 247 -11.50 16.41 -10.55
C PRO A 247 -11.51 17.08 -9.16
N THR A 248 -11.22 16.32 -8.11
CA THR A 248 -11.01 16.90 -6.77
C THR A 248 -9.74 17.75 -6.73
N PRO A 249 -9.67 18.82 -5.90
CA PRO A 249 -8.50 19.68 -5.81
C PRO A 249 -7.19 18.92 -5.52
N TRP A 250 -7.25 17.89 -4.68
CA TRP A 250 -6.09 17.07 -4.34
C TRP A 250 -5.59 16.25 -5.55
N LYS A 251 -6.48 15.58 -6.28
CA LYS A 251 -6.11 14.80 -7.49
C LYS A 251 -5.52 15.69 -8.58
N GLN A 252 -6.09 16.87 -8.79
CA GLN A 252 -5.52 17.89 -9.69
C GLN A 252 -4.13 18.36 -9.23
N GLY A 253 -3.93 18.52 -7.92
CA GLY A 253 -2.63 18.81 -7.33
C GLY A 253 -1.60 17.70 -7.59
N MET A 254 -2.01 16.43 -7.45
CA MET A 254 -1.17 15.27 -7.79
C MET A 254 -0.81 15.24 -9.28
N ALA A 255 -1.76 15.50 -10.18
CA ALA A 255 -1.49 15.56 -11.63
C ALA A 255 -0.45 16.63 -11.99
N LYS A 256 -0.52 17.81 -11.37
CA LYS A 256 0.48 18.88 -11.56
C LYS A 256 1.87 18.45 -11.08
N ARG A 257 1.95 17.79 -9.93
CA ARG A 257 3.22 17.27 -9.38
C ARG A 257 3.79 16.14 -10.22
N ALA A 258 2.96 15.23 -10.73
CA ALA A 258 3.40 14.17 -11.63
C ALA A 258 3.92 14.75 -12.96
N ALA A 259 3.32 15.81 -13.48
CA ALA A 259 3.84 16.54 -14.63
C ALA A 259 5.19 17.22 -14.35
N ALA A 260 5.37 17.83 -13.17
CA ALA A 260 6.66 18.39 -12.76
C ALA A 260 7.72 17.31 -12.57
N PHE A 261 7.36 16.19 -11.92
CA PHE A 261 8.22 15.03 -11.71
C PHE A 261 8.74 14.48 -13.03
N ARG A 262 7.86 14.33 -14.03
CA ARG A 262 8.25 13.96 -15.40
C ARG A 262 9.32 14.89 -15.96
N LEU A 263 9.18 16.22 -15.82
CA LEU A 263 10.13 17.18 -16.39
C LEU A 263 11.52 17.07 -15.79
N VAL A 264 11.65 16.72 -14.51
CA VAL A 264 12.96 16.56 -13.85
C VAL A 264 13.62 15.21 -14.18
N LEU A 265 12.85 14.24 -14.68
CA LEU A 265 13.36 12.92 -15.11
C LEU A 265 13.67 12.83 -16.61
N LEU A 266 13.37 13.87 -17.40
CA LEU A 266 13.74 13.98 -18.82
C LEU A 266 15.15 14.57 -18.97
#